data_AF-A0A6B0Z336-F1
#
_entry.id   AF-A0A6B0Z336-F1
#
_cell.length_a   1.000
_cell.length_b   1.000
_cell.length_c   1.000
_cell.angle_alpha   90.00
_cell.angle_beta   90.00
_cell.angle_gamma   90.00
#
_symmetry.space_group_name_H-M   'P 1'
#
loop_
_entity.id
_entity.type
_entity.pdbx_description
1 polymer ?
#
loop_
_entity_poly.entity_id
_entity_poly.type
_entity_poly.pdbx_seq_one_letter_code
_entity_poly.pdbx_strand_id
1 'polypeptide(L)'
;MATKYAGIAMMIGILLSIVASLLYPGNAVVYRVDQTDFPAALEVIGDAPTLTHTTIFLSIIAMLLISFGAYGLFPLATRLGGLAGTLLKFGIIISIIEWSINIIGLGMRQFVTHLMQRANDAAAGSENQILLEETALSVHTTLTAVFLAFITIYPFATMLFGYGVGKLIQTMNAFKIAANVLVVSGAAGLITYLVAMFAPGDDPLVYLMIFNILLFIGSICLLVIGLGMYRGSEGLTEEEASG
;
A
#
# COMPACT_ATOMS: atom_id res chain seq x y z
N MET A 1 8.13 4.08 25.16
CA MET A 1 7.50 5.29 24.56
C MET A 1 7.54 5.33 23.03
N ALA A 2 8.70 5.19 22.36
CA ALA A 2 8.80 5.31 20.89
C ALA A 2 7.89 4.35 20.11
N THR A 3 7.78 3.08 20.55
CA THR A 3 6.95 2.06 19.91
C THR A 3 5.44 2.38 19.97
N LYS A 4 4.98 3.09 21.01
CA LYS A 4 3.56 3.49 21.14
C LYS A 4 3.18 4.51 20.07
N TYR A 5 4.03 5.52 19.84
CA TYR A 5 3.82 6.51 18.78
C TYR A 5 3.92 5.89 17.38
N ALA A 6 4.83 4.94 17.18
CA ALA A 6 4.89 4.16 15.95
C ALA A 6 3.60 3.36 15.70
N GLY A 7 3.04 2.74 16.74
CA GLY A 7 1.75 2.06 16.67
C GLY A 7 0.61 2.98 16.27
N ILE A 8 0.52 4.17 16.88
CA ILE A 8 -0.47 5.20 16.51
C ILE A 8 -0.30 5.63 15.05
N ALA A 9 0.93 5.93 14.63
CA ALA A 9 1.22 6.34 13.26
C ALA A 9 0.77 5.26 12.26
N MET A 10 1.08 3.99 12.53
CA MET A 10 0.63 2.87 11.70
C MET A 10 -0.90 2.84 11.58
N MET A 11 -1.62 2.93 12.70
CA MET A 11 -3.08 2.89 12.70
C MET A 11 -3.69 4.08 11.94
N ILE A 12 -3.22 5.29 12.18
CA ILE A 12 -3.69 6.49 11.48
C ILE A 12 -3.39 6.38 9.98
N GLY A 13 -2.20 5.92 9.61
CA GLY A 13 -1.84 5.73 8.22
C GLY A 13 -2.79 4.77 7.50
N ILE A 14 -3.15 3.64 8.12
CA ILE A 14 -4.10 2.68 7.54
C ILE A 14 -5.51 3.27 7.41
N LEU A 15 -5.98 4.01 8.42
CA LEU A 15 -7.29 4.66 8.34
C LEU A 15 -7.32 5.73 7.23
N LEU A 16 -6.24 6.51 7.11
CA LEU A 16 -6.08 7.50 6.05
C LEU A 16 -6.03 6.85 4.66
N SER A 17 -5.35 5.71 4.49
CA SER A 17 -5.30 5.02 3.19
C SER A 17 -6.68 4.46 2.79
N ILE A 18 -7.46 3.94 3.75
CA ILE A 18 -8.84 3.50 3.50
C ILE A 18 -9.70 4.68 3.08
N VAL A 19 -9.67 5.79 3.81
CA VAL A 19 -10.46 6.99 3.50
C VAL A 19 -10.06 7.55 2.13
N ALA A 20 -8.76 7.68 1.85
CA ALA A 20 -8.27 8.17 0.58
C ALA A 20 -8.70 7.27 -0.58
N SER A 21 -8.61 5.94 -0.42
CA SER A 21 -9.05 4.97 -1.42
C SER A 21 -10.54 5.06 -1.71
N LEU A 22 -11.39 5.17 -0.68
CA LEU A 22 -12.84 5.30 -0.85
C LEU A 22 -13.23 6.59 -1.58
N LEU A 23 -12.55 7.70 -1.27
CA LEU A 23 -12.85 9.02 -1.82
C LEU A 23 -12.18 9.29 -3.16
N TYR A 24 -11.25 8.44 -3.61
CA TYR A 24 -10.52 8.63 -4.87
C TYR A 24 -11.50 8.58 -6.07
N PRO A 25 -11.56 9.63 -6.91
CA PRO A 25 -12.40 9.65 -8.11
C PRO A 25 -12.05 8.49 -9.05
N GLY A 26 -13.08 7.77 -9.50
CA GLY A 26 -12.89 6.59 -10.35
C GLY A 26 -12.91 5.27 -9.58
N ASN A 27 -12.84 5.30 -8.25
CA ASN A 27 -12.81 4.09 -7.43
C ASN A 27 -14.21 3.66 -6.94
N ALA A 28 -14.32 3.14 -5.71
CA ALA A 28 -15.53 2.45 -5.26
C ALA A 28 -16.74 3.35 -5.00
N VAL A 29 -16.54 4.58 -4.50
CA VAL A 29 -17.64 5.43 -3.98
C VAL A 29 -17.87 6.68 -4.82
N VAL A 30 -16.82 7.30 -5.36
CA VAL A 30 -16.89 8.59 -6.07
C VAL A 30 -16.59 8.38 -7.55
N TYR A 31 -17.55 8.73 -8.40
CA TYR A 31 -17.44 8.66 -9.87
C TYR A 31 -16.89 7.30 -10.37
N ARG A 32 -17.50 6.19 -9.93
CA ARG A 32 -17.02 4.83 -10.20
C ARG A 32 -16.85 4.58 -11.70
N VAL A 33 -15.65 4.16 -12.09
CA VAL A 33 -15.31 3.79 -13.46
C VAL A 33 -14.50 2.51 -13.47
N ASP A 34 -14.51 1.80 -14.59
CA ASP A 34 -13.57 0.71 -14.81
C ASP A 34 -12.16 1.29 -14.92
N GLN A 35 -11.29 0.97 -13.96
CA GLN A 35 -9.91 1.46 -13.94
C GLN A 35 -9.04 0.84 -15.04
N THR A 36 -9.55 -0.16 -15.76
CA THR A 36 -8.91 -0.72 -16.97
C THR A 36 -9.29 0.04 -18.25
N ASP A 37 -10.35 0.85 -18.21
CA ASP A 37 -10.69 1.83 -19.24
C ASP A 37 -9.92 3.14 -18.96
N PHE A 38 -8.67 3.20 -19.43
CA PHE A 38 -7.78 4.33 -19.12
C PHE A 38 -8.32 5.69 -19.56
N PRO A 39 -8.90 5.87 -20.77
CA PRO A 39 -9.53 7.13 -21.15
C PRO A 39 -10.62 7.56 -20.17
N ALA A 40 -11.55 6.66 -19.82
CA ALA A 40 -12.63 7.00 -18.89
C ALA A 40 -12.12 7.30 -17.47
N ALA A 41 -11.07 6.60 -17.02
CA ALA A 41 -10.41 6.88 -15.74
C ALA A 41 -9.71 8.25 -15.72
N LEU A 42 -9.09 8.66 -16.84
CA LEU A 42 -8.45 9.98 -16.97
C LEU A 42 -9.46 11.12 -16.98
N GLU A 43 -10.61 10.93 -17.65
CA GLU A 43 -11.71 11.90 -17.70
C GLU A 43 -12.22 12.20 -16.29
N VAL A 44 -12.57 11.17 -15.52
CA VAL A 44 -13.05 11.32 -14.13
C VAL A 44 -12.03 12.01 -13.23
N ILE A 45 -10.73 11.72 -13.40
CA ILE A 45 -9.65 12.37 -12.67
C ILE A 45 -9.55 13.86 -13.04
N GLY A 46 -9.70 14.19 -14.32
CA GLY A 46 -9.69 15.55 -14.86
C GLY A 46 -10.91 16.38 -14.45
N ASP A 47 -12.05 15.73 -14.20
CA ASP A 47 -13.30 16.37 -13.75
C ASP A 47 -13.31 16.72 -12.25
N ALA A 48 -12.52 16.00 -11.45
CA ALA A 48 -12.45 16.19 -10.01
C ALA A 48 -11.00 16.42 -9.49
N PRO A 49 -10.21 17.33 -10.08
CA PRO A 49 -8.77 17.40 -9.87
C PRO A 49 -8.41 17.74 -8.41
N THR A 50 -9.16 18.63 -7.76
CA THR A 50 -8.94 18.97 -6.34
C THR A 50 -9.10 17.76 -5.42
N LEU A 51 -10.14 16.94 -5.65
CA LEU A 51 -10.38 15.74 -4.85
C LEU A 51 -9.33 14.67 -5.13
N THR A 52 -8.97 14.48 -6.41
CA THR A 52 -7.89 13.57 -6.81
C THR A 52 -6.56 13.95 -6.16
N HIS A 53 -6.14 15.22 -6.23
CA HIS A 53 -4.95 15.70 -5.56
C HIS A 53 -4.99 15.47 -4.05
N THR A 54 -6.10 15.81 -3.41
CA THR A 54 -6.26 15.65 -1.95
C THR A 54 -6.13 14.18 -1.54
N THR A 55 -6.79 13.27 -2.24
CA THR A 55 -6.75 11.83 -1.93
C THR A 55 -5.37 11.22 -2.22
N ILE A 56 -4.67 11.69 -3.25
CA ILE A 56 -3.27 11.31 -3.51
C ILE A 56 -2.36 11.77 -2.36
N PHE A 57 -2.46 13.03 -1.93
CA PHE A 57 -1.66 13.55 -0.81
C PHE A 57 -1.94 12.78 0.50
N LEU A 58 -3.21 12.52 0.81
CA LEU A 58 -3.58 11.70 1.96
C LEU A 58 -2.98 10.29 1.88
N SER A 59 -2.97 9.68 0.70
CA SER A 59 -2.36 8.37 0.47
C SER A 59 -0.86 8.39 0.70
N ILE A 60 -0.15 9.43 0.23
CA ILE A 60 1.30 9.57 0.47
C ILE A 60 1.59 9.70 1.96
N ILE A 61 0.85 10.58 2.67
CA ILE A 61 1.00 10.73 4.13
C ILE A 61 0.73 9.41 4.84
N ALA A 62 -0.33 8.70 4.43
CA ALA A 62 -0.66 7.37 4.95
C ALA A 62 0.50 6.38 4.83
N MET A 63 1.10 6.27 3.64
CA MET A 63 2.23 5.36 3.39
C MET A 63 3.47 5.73 4.20
N LEU A 64 3.74 7.02 4.39
CA LEU A 64 4.84 7.49 5.25
C LEU A 64 4.60 7.12 6.73
N LEU A 65 3.37 7.28 7.22
CA LEU A 65 2.99 6.92 8.59
C LEU A 65 3.05 5.40 8.82
N ILE A 66 2.58 4.60 7.86
CA ILE A 66 2.70 3.13 7.90
C ILE A 66 4.17 2.72 7.92
N SER A 67 5.00 3.33 7.08
CA SER A 67 6.45 3.07 7.02
C SER A 67 7.14 3.41 8.34
N PHE A 68 6.82 4.56 8.93
CA PHE A 68 7.32 4.95 10.25
C PHE A 68 6.86 3.95 11.34
N GLY A 69 5.60 3.53 11.28
CA GLY A 69 5.05 2.52 12.17
C GLY A 69 5.81 1.19 12.09
N ALA A 70 6.03 0.68 10.88
CA ALA A 70 6.79 -0.55 10.64
C ALA A 70 8.24 -0.42 11.13
N TYR A 71 8.87 0.74 10.89
CA TYR A 71 10.23 1.02 11.37
C TYR A 71 10.33 1.02 12.90
N GLY A 72 9.26 1.37 13.62
CA GLY A 72 9.20 1.30 15.08
C GLY A 72 9.42 -0.09 15.67
N LEU A 73 9.30 -1.16 14.87
CA LEU A 73 9.59 -2.54 15.27
C LEU A 73 11.07 -2.95 15.04
N PHE A 74 11.85 -2.11 14.35
CA PHE A 74 13.25 -2.40 14.00
C PHE A 74 14.17 -2.64 15.22
N PRO A 75 14.02 -1.91 16.35
CA PRO A 75 14.79 -2.22 17.56
C PRO A 75 14.49 -3.62 18.11
N LEU A 76 13.23 -4.04 18.10
CA LEU A 76 12.81 -5.37 18.55
C LEU A 76 13.39 -6.48 17.65
N ALA A 77 13.41 -6.25 16.34
CA ALA A 77 14.04 -7.15 15.37
C ALA A 77 15.53 -7.38 15.64
N THR A 78 16.22 -6.38 16.18
CA THR A 78 17.64 -6.47 16.52
C THR A 78 17.90 -7.31 17.77
N ARG A 79 16.95 -7.34 18.72
CA ARG A 79 17.06 -8.11 19.97
C ARG A 79 16.72 -9.59 19.81
N LEU A 80 15.82 -9.95 18.89
CA LEU A 80 15.41 -11.34 18.64
C LEU A 80 16.55 -12.29 18.27
N GLY A 81 17.63 -11.78 17.66
CA GLY A 81 18.72 -12.60 17.13
C GLY A 81 18.26 -13.63 16.07
N GLY A 82 19.22 -14.38 15.54
CA GLY A 82 18.96 -15.51 14.64
C GLY A 82 18.15 -15.19 13.38
N LEU A 83 17.50 -16.23 12.84
CA LEU A 83 16.73 -16.13 11.60
C LEU A 83 15.48 -15.25 11.77
N ALA A 84 14.78 -15.32 12.92
CA ALA A 84 13.57 -14.55 13.16
C ALA A 84 13.83 -13.02 13.16
N GLY A 85 14.88 -12.58 13.85
CA GLY A 85 15.27 -11.16 13.85
C GLY A 85 15.71 -10.69 12.46
N THR A 86 16.44 -11.53 11.72
CA THR A 86 16.85 -11.24 10.34
C THR A 86 15.63 -11.08 9.41
N LEU A 87 14.69 -12.02 9.46
CA LEU A 87 13.47 -11.98 8.63
C LEU A 87 12.62 -10.75 8.95
N LEU A 88 12.50 -10.35 10.22
CA LEU A 88 11.78 -9.13 10.58
C LEU A 88 12.46 -7.87 10.03
N LYS A 89 13.80 -7.78 10.11
CA LYS A 89 14.55 -6.65 9.53
C LYS A 89 14.34 -6.54 8.02
N PHE A 90 14.46 -7.66 7.31
CA PHE A 90 14.19 -7.69 5.87
C PHE A 90 12.73 -7.35 5.56
N GLY A 91 11.77 -7.90 6.32
CA GLY A 91 10.35 -7.59 6.18
C GLY A 91 10.08 -6.09 6.33
N ILE A 92 10.65 -5.44 7.33
CA ILE A 92 10.53 -3.99 7.54
C ILE A 92 11.13 -3.21 6.36
N ILE A 93 12.38 -3.53 5.96
CA ILE A 93 13.07 -2.83 4.87
C ILE A 93 12.30 -2.98 3.55
N ILE A 94 11.89 -4.20 3.22
CA ILE A 94 11.18 -4.49 1.98
C ILE A 94 9.80 -3.84 2.01
N SER A 95 9.09 -3.81 3.15
CA SER A 95 7.82 -3.08 3.28
C SER A 95 8.00 -1.58 3.02
N ILE A 96 9.07 -0.96 3.54
CA ILE A 96 9.34 0.46 3.28
C ILE A 96 9.65 0.70 1.79
N ILE A 97 10.42 -0.18 1.15
CA ILE A 97 10.69 -0.11 -0.30
C ILE A 97 9.39 -0.24 -1.09
N GLU A 98 8.55 -1.21 -0.74
CA GLU A 98 7.26 -1.45 -1.37
C GLU A 98 6.35 -0.21 -1.28
N TRP A 99 6.19 0.37 -0.10
CA TRP A 99 5.41 1.60 0.07
C TRP A 99 6.03 2.79 -0.68
N SER A 100 7.35 2.85 -0.78
CA SER A 100 8.05 3.88 -1.57
C SER A 100 7.75 3.76 -3.06
N ILE A 101 7.67 2.53 -3.59
CA ILE A 101 7.25 2.28 -4.98
C ILE A 101 5.82 2.76 -5.19
N ASN A 102 4.91 2.48 -4.25
CA ASN A 102 3.54 2.97 -4.32
C ASN A 102 3.47 4.52 -4.26
N ILE A 103 4.29 5.17 -3.44
CA ILE A 103 4.42 6.63 -3.40
C ILE A 103 4.87 7.19 -4.76
N ILE A 104 5.83 6.54 -5.43
CA ILE A 104 6.25 6.94 -6.78
C ILE A 104 5.05 6.85 -7.75
N GLY A 105 4.29 5.76 -7.69
CA GLY A 105 3.08 5.60 -8.51
C GLY A 105 2.03 6.67 -8.23
N LEU A 106 1.82 7.03 -6.97
CA LEU A 106 0.96 8.14 -6.56
C LEU A 106 1.47 9.50 -7.08
N GLY A 107 2.80 9.72 -7.08
CA GLY A 107 3.42 10.90 -7.68
C GLY A 107 3.21 10.98 -9.20
N MET A 108 3.27 9.86 -9.91
CA MET A 108 2.91 9.80 -11.33
C MET A 108 1.43 10.11 -11.55
N ARG A 109 0.53 9.57 -10.71
CA ARG A 109 -0.91 9.92 -10.76
C ARG A 109 -1.16 11.40 -10.51
N GLN A 110 -0.39 12.02 -9.60
CA GLN A 110 -0.44 13.46 -9.35
C GLN A 110 -0.07 14.25 -10.60
N PHE A 111 0.98 13.81 -11.31
CA PHE A 111 1.42 14.44 -12.55
C PHE A 111 0.38 14.29 -13.67
N VAL A 112 -0.19 13.09 -13.84
CA VAL A 112 -1.30 12.83 -14.78
C VAL A 112 -2.48 13.76 -14.50
N THR A 113 -2.87 13.91 -13.24
CA THR A 113 -3.98 14.79 -12.85
C THR A 113 -3.71 16.24 -13.26
N HIS A 114 -2.48 16.73 -13.07
CA HIS A 114 -2.10 18.07 -13.50
C HIS A 114 -2.12 18.23 -15.02
N LEU A 115 -1.65 17.23 -15.78
CA LEU A 115 -1.70 17.27 -17.24
C LEU A 115 -3.15 17.33 -17.75
N MET A 116 -4.03 16.48 -17.21
CA MET A 116 -5.46 16.48 -17.57
C MET A 116 -6.15 17.79 -17.20
N GLN A 117 -5.84 18.36 -16.03
CA GLN A 117 -6.36 19.68 -15.64
C GLN A 117 -5.94 20.76 -16.65
N ARG A 118 -4.67 20.75 -17.08
CA ARG A 118 -4.16 21.71 -18.07
C ARG A 118 -4.72 21.49 -19.47
N ALA A 119 -5.03 20.24 -19.83
CA ALA A 119 -5.71 19.93 -21.09
C ALA A 119 -7.13 20.49 -21.08
N ASN A 120 -7.88 20.31 -19.98
CA ASN A 120 -9.23 20.84 -19.81
C ASN A 120 -9.29 22.38 -19.84
N ASP A 121 -8.22 23.06 -19.40
CA ASP A 121 -8.10 24.53 -19.47
C ASP A 121 -7.69 25.03 -20.87
N ALA A 122 -7.19 24.15 -21.76
CA ALA A 122 -6.73 24.51 -23.09
C ALA A 122 -7.90 24.71 -24.07
N ALA A 123 -7.64 25.42 -25.19
CA ALA A 123 -8.64 25.58 -26.23
C ALA A 123 -9.00 24.22 -26.85
N ALA A 124 -10.31 23.94 -26.96
CA ALA A 124 -10.82 22.69 -27.47
C ALA A 124 -10.28 22.37 -28.88
N GLY A 125 -9.68 21.19 -29.05
CA GLY A 125 -9.07 20.74 -30.30
C GLY A 125 -7.72 21.39 -30.62
N SER A 126 -7.13 22.14 -29.69
CA SER A 126 -5.79 22.69 -29.87
C SER A 126 -4.70 21.62 -29.80
N GLU A 127 -3.60 21.85 -30.52
CA GLU A 127 -2.41 20.99 -30.47
C GLU A 127 -1.89 20.82 -29.03
N ASN A 128 -1.98 21.87 -28.22
CA ASN A 128 -1.56 21.82 -26.82
C ASN A 128 -2.46 20.93 -25.95
N GLN A 129 -3.79 20.94 -26.18
CA GLN A 129 -4.70 20.01 -25.49
C GLN A 129 -4.33 18.56 -25.82
N ILE A 130 -4.21 18.26 -27.12
CA ILE A 130 -3.91 16.91 -27.62
C ILE A 130 -2.58 16.41 -27.02
N LEU A 131 -1.53 17.24 -27.06
CA LEU A 131 -0.23 16.88 -26.50
C LEU A 131 -0.29 16.55 -24.99
N LEU A 132 -1.07 17.32 -24.22
CA LEU A 132 -1.22 17.11 -22.78
C LEU A 132 -1.97 15.81 -22.46
N GLU A 133 -3.05 15.52 -23.19
CA GLU A 133 -3.83 14.27 -23.05
C GLU A 133 -2.99 13.05 -23.43
N GLU A 134 -2.26 13.10 -24.55
CA GLU A 134 -1.36 12.03 -24.99
C GLU A 134 -0.23 11.79 -23.97
N THR A 135 0.33 12.86 -23.41
CA THR A 135 1.36 12.76 -22.36
C THR A 135 0.78 12.14 -21.09
N ALA A 136 -0.43 12.54 -20.69
CA ALA A 136 -1.12 11.98 -19.53
C ALA A 136 -1.36 10.47 -19.70
N LEU A 137 -1.83 10.06 -20.88
CA LEU A 137 -2.04 8.64 -21.22
C LEU A 137 -0.72 7.84 -21.20
N SER A 138 0.37 8.40 -21.73
CA SER A 138 1.69 7.76 -21.72
C SER A 138 2.22 7.56 -20.29
N VAL A 139 2.10 8.57 -19.43
CA VAL A 139 2.50 8.46 -18.01
C VAL A 139 1.60 7.46 -17.28
N HIS A 140 0.29 7.49 -17.52
CA HIS A 140 -0.67 6.54 -16.95
C HIS A 140 -0.37 5.10 -17.39
N THR A 141 0.05 4.89 -18.63
CA THR A 141 0.45 3.56 -19.11
C THR A 141 1.72 3.09 -18.42
N THR A 142 2.71 3.98 -18.26
CA THR A 142 3.99 3.69 -17.58
C THR A 142 3.79 3.33 -16.11
N LEU A 143 2.77 3.90 -15.47
CA LEU A 143 2.39 3.59 -14.09
C LEU A 143 2.12 2.09 -13.87
N THR A 144 1.65 1.38 -14.90
CA THR A 144 1.43 -0.08 -14.85
C THR A 144 2.69 -0.84 -14.48
N ALA A 145 3.86 -0.43 -14.99
CA ALA A 145 5.14 -1.06 -14.65
C ALA A 145 5.52 -0.84 -13.18
N VAL A 146 5.20 0.34 -12.63
CA VAL A 146 5.42 0.66 -11.21
C VAL A 146 4.51 -0.19 -10.32
N PHE A 147 3.24 -0.35 -10.68
CA PHE A 147 2.32 -1.22 -9.94
C PHE A 147 2.69 -2.69 -10.06
N LEU A 148 3.22 -3.14 -11.19
CA LEU A 148 3.72 -4.50 -11.33
C LEU A 148 4.90 -4.77 -10.37
N ALA A 149 5.82 -3.81 -10.25
CA ALA A 149 6.92 -3.91 -9.28
C ALA A 149 6.39 -3.96 -7.83
N PHE A 150 5.39 -3.13 -7.51
CA PHE A 150 4.71 -3.17 -6.21
C PHE A 150 4.08 -4.53 -5.92
N ILE A 151 3.26 -5.06 -6.84
CA ILE A 151 2.57 -6.35 -6.70
C ILE A 151 3.57 -7.51 -6.59
N THR A 152 4.75 -7.38 -7.20
CA THR A 152 5.81 -8.39 -7.09
C THR A 152 6.46 -8.40 -5.71
N ILE A 153 6.68 -7.21 -5.12
CA ILE A 153 7.42 -7.07 -3.85
C ILE A 153 6.52 -7.28 -2.63
N TYR A 154 5.27 -6.82 -2.70
CA TYR A 154 4.29 -6.89 -1.61
C TYR A 154 4.16 -8.27 -0.94
N PRO A 155 4.05 -9.39 -1.70
CA PRO A 155 4.00 -10.72 -1.13
C PRO A 155 5.19 -11.04 -0.21
N PHE A 156 6.40 -10.70 -0.64
CA PHE A 156 7.62 -10.96 0.11
C PHE A 156 7.70 -10.08 1.36
N ALA A 157 7.41 -8.78 1.22
CA ALA A 157 7.35 -7.84 2.33
C ALA A 157 6.41 -8.35 3.44
N THR A 158 5.19 -8.68 3.04
CA THR A 158 4.10 -9.11 3.93
C THR A 158 4.44 -10.43 4.63
N MET A 159 4.96 -11.43 3.90
CA MET A 159 5.36 -12.71 4.49
C MET A 159 6.49 -12.55 5.51
N LEU A 160 7.54 -11.83 5.15
CA LEU A 160 8.72 -11.67 5.99
C LEU A 160 8.39 -10.86 7.25
N PHE A 161 7.62 -9.79 7.08
CA PHE A 161 7.13 -8.97 8.19
C PHE A 161 6.23 -9.79 9.13
N GLY A 162 5.22 -10.48 8.58
CA GLY A 162 4.31 -11.32 9.34
C GLY A 162 5.03 -12.43 10.12
N TYR A 163 5.96 -13.13 9.48
CA TYR A 163 6.73 -14.19 10.13
C TYR A 163 7.60 -13.63 11.26
N GLY A 164 8.28 -12.51 11.01
CA GLY A 164 9.11 -11.83 12.00
C GLY A 164 8.32 -11.38 13.23
N VAL A 165 7.19 -10.72 13.02
CA VAL A 165 6.30 -10.27 14.10
C VAL A 165 5.69 -11.46 14.85
N GLY A 166 5.29 -12.51 14.14
CA GLY A 166 4.71 -13.70 14.77
C GLY A 166 5.67 -14.43 15.72
N LYS A 167 6.99 -14.25 15.54
CA LYS A 167 8.02 -14.79 16.44
C LYS A 167 8.28 -13.93 17.66
N LEU A 168 7.95 -12.64 17.62
CA LEU A 168 7.99 -11.76 18.80
C LEU A 168 6.94 -12.14 19.84
N ILE A 169 5.79 -12.66 19.39
CA ILE A 169 4.64 -12.91 20.24
C ILE A 169 4.62 -14.39 20.64
N GLN A 170 4.81 -14.69 21.92
CA GLN A 170 4.87 -16.07 22.39
C GLN A 170 3.49 -16.72 22.49
N THR A 171 2.53 -16.01 23.08
CA THR A 171 1.16 -16.52 23.33
C THR A 171 0.26 -16.40 22.09
N MET A 172 -0.67 -17.34 21.95
CA MET A 172 -1.69 -17.25 20.89
C MET A 172 -2.73 -16.19 21.27
N ASN A 173 -2.69 -15.05 20.59
CA ASN A 173 -3.59 -13.92 20.78
C ASN A 173 -3.92 -13.26 19.44
N ALA A 174 -4.76 -12.22 19.45
CA ALA A 174 -5.18 -11.52 18.23
C ALA A 174 -3.99 -10.96 17.42
N PHE A 175 -2.92 -10.52 18.07
CA PHE A 175 -1.73 -9.98 17.40
C PHE A 175 -0.93 -11.07 16.68
N LYS A 176 -0.80 -12.25 17.30
CA LYS A 176 -0.15 -13.42 16.68
C LYS A 176 -0.97 -13.96 15.52
N ILE A 177 -2.29 -13.95 15.64
CA ILE A 177 -3.21 -14.30 14.55
C ILE A 177 -3.01 -13.31 13.38
N ALA A 178 -3.02 -12.00 13.63
CA ALA A 178 -2.78 -11.00 12.59
C ALA A 178 -1.43 -11.19 11.88
N ALA A 179 -0.37 -11.49 12.63
CA ALA A 179 0.95 -11.79 12.08
C ALA A 179 0.95 -13.05 11.19
N ASN A 180 0.27 -14.12 11.61
CA ASN A 180 0.12 -15.33 10.80
C ASN A 180 -0.74 -15.10 9.56
N VAL A 181 -1.81 -14.29 9.66
CA VAL A 181 -2.64 -13.91 8.52
C VAL A 181 -1.81 -13.13 7.51
N LEU A 182 -0.92 -12.23 7.92
CA LEU A 182 0.03 -11.58 6.99
C LEU A 182 0.87 -12.60 6.22
N VAL A 183 1.40 -13.63 6.89
CA VAL A 183 2.15 -14.70 6.20
C VAL A 183 1.30 -15.39 5.14
N VAL A 184 0.07 -15.78 5.50
CA VAL A 184 -0.85 -16.46 4.58
C VAL A 184 -1.26 -15.52 3.42
N SER A 185 -1.55 -14.25 3.70
CA SER A 185 -1.91 -13.25 2.69
C SER A 185 -0.76 -13.00 1.71
N GLY A 186 0.47 -12.90 2.20
CA GLY A 186 1.64 -12.76 1.33
C GLY A 186 1.88 -14.01 0.49
N ALA A 187 1.72 -15.22 1.05
CA ALA A 187 1.83 -16.46 0.28
C ALA A 187 0.74 -16.56 -0.80
N ALA A 188 -0.51 -16.20 -0.46
CA ALA A 188 -1.62 -16.14 -1.41
C ALA A 188 -1.35 -15.12 -2.53
N GLY A 189 -0.78 -13.96 -2.20
CA GLY A 189 -0.39 -12.95 -3.18
C GLY A 189 0.68 -13.45 -4.13
N LEU A 190 1.70 -14.17 -3.62
CA LEU A 190 2.73 -14.78 -4.46
C LEU A 190 2.15 -15.82 -5.40
N ILE A 191 1.28 -16.70 -4.91
CA ILE A 191 0.60 -17.71 -5.75
C ILE A 191 -0.23 -17.01 -6.82
N THR A 192 -1.02 -16.00 -6.44
CA THR A 192 -1.85 -15.22 -7.37
C THR A 192 -1.00 -14.57 -8.46
N TYR A 193 0.14 -13.98 -8.11
CA TYR A 193 1.09 -13.40 -9.05
C TYR A 193 1.63 -14.45 -10.04
N LEU A 194 2.07 -15.60 -9.52
CA LEU A 194 2.61 -16.68 -10.36
C LEU A 194 1.54 -17.22 -11.32
N VAL A 195 0.32 -17.45 -10.84
CA VAL A 195 -0.79 -17.91 -11.70
C VAL A 195 -1.07 -16.88 -12.79
N ALA A 196 -1.16 -15.59 -12.46
CA ALA A 196 -1.37 -14.53 -13.44
C ALA A 196 -0.29 -14.49 -14.53
N MET A 197 0.98 -14.78 -14.19
CA MET A 197 2.07 -14.85 -15.17
C MET A 197 1.95 -16.03 -16.14
N PHE A 198 1.39 -17.16 -15.68
CA PHE A 198 1.33 -18.40 -16.46
C PHE A 198 -0.06 -18.71 -17.05
N ALA A 199 -1.08 -17.92 -16.72
CA ALA A 199 -2.45 -18.05 -17.23
C ALA A 199 -2.89 -16.79 -18.01
N PRO A 200 -2.31 -16.52 -19.20
CA PRO A 200 -2.59 -15.30 -19.95
C PRO A 200 -4.01 -15.20 -20.54
N GLY A 201 -4.79 -16.29 -20.49
CA GLY A 201 -6.17 -16.34 -20.97
C GLY A 201 -7.22 -15.92 -19.94
N ASP A 202 -6.81 -15.69 -18.68
CA ASP A 202 -7.71 -15.32 -17.61
C ASP A 202 -7.93 -13.80 -17.56
N ASP A 203 -9.10 -13.38 -17.05
CA ASP A 203 -9.46 -11.97 -16.92
C ASP A 203 -8.55 -11.24 -15.90
N PRO A 204 -7.79 -10.21 -16.32
CA PRO A 204 -6.93 -9.41 -15.43
C PRO A 204 -7.66 -8.81 -14.22
N LEU A 205 -8.96 -8.51 -14.35
CA LEU A 205 -9.77 -7.95 -13.27
C LEU A 205 -9.87 -8.89 -12.05
N VAL A 206 -9.87 -10.20 -12.28
CA VAL A 206 -9.95 -11.19 -11.20
C VAL A 206 -8.69 -11.12 -10.33
N TYR A 207 -7.51 -11.08 -10.94
CA TYR A 207 -6.25 -10.98 -10.23
C TYR A 207 -6.12 -9.67 -9.48
N LEU A 208 -6.51 -8.55 -10.11
CA LEU A 208 -6.54 -7.25 -9.47
C LEU A 208 -7.46 -7.23 -8.24
N MET A 209 -8.64 -7.84 -8.35
CA MET A 209 -9.57 -7.97 -7.22
C MET A 209 -8.97 -8.78 -6.08
N ILE A 210 -8.32 -9.92 -6.37
CA ILE A 210 -7.65 -10.75 -5.36
C ILE A 210 -6.56 -9.95 -4.65
N PHE A 211 -5.69 -9.24 -5.40
CA PHE A 211 -4.65 -8.40 -4.80
C PHE A 211 -5.23 -7.30 -3.91
N ASN A 212 -6.29 -6.62 -4.33
CA ASN A 212 -6.94 -5.61 -3.52
C ASN A 212 -7.53 -6.18 -2.22
N ILE A 213 -8.12 -7.38 -2.27
CA ILE A 213 -8.62 -8.08 -1.06
C ILE A 213 -7.45 -8.42 -0.13
N LEU A 214 -6.34 -8.95 -0.66
CA LEU A 214 -5.17 -9.30 0.14
C LEU A 214 -4.54 -8.05 0.79
N LEU A 215 -4.41 -6.95 0.05
CA LEU A 215 -3.95 -5.66 0.56
C LEU A 215 -4.86 -5.14 1.68
N PHE A 216 -6.17 -5.27 1.52
CA PHE A 216 -7.14 -4.87 2.54
C PHE A 216 -7.01 -5.73 3.81
N ILE A 217 -6.91 -7.05 3.67
CA ILE A 217 -6.67 -7.96 4.80
C ILE A 217 -5.34 -7.62 5.48
N GLY A 218 -4.27 -7.41 4.72
CA GLY A 218 -2.96 -7.02 5.24
C GLY A 218 -3.03 -5.71 6.01
N SER A 219 -3.78 -4.73 5.51
CA SER A 219 -4.01 -3.45 6.19
C SER A 219 -4.72 -3.64 7.53
N ILE A 220 -5.75 -4.49 7.61
CA ILE A 220 -6.42 -4.82 8.88
C ILE A 220 -5.43 -5.48 9.86
N CYS A 221 -4.60 -6.40 9.38
CA CYS A 221 -3.60 -7.05 10.23
C CYS A 221 -2.57 -6.05 10.78
N LEU A 222 -2.09 -5.13 9.95
CA LEU A 222 -1.21 -4.05 10.39
C LEU A 222 -1.91 -3.13 11.40
N LEU A 223 -3.21 -2.85 11.24
CA LEU A 223 -3.99 -2.06 12.19
C LEU A 223 -4.03 -2.75 13.57
N VAL A 224 -4.26 -4.07 13.59
CA VAL A 224 -4.24 -4.89 14.81
C VAL A 224 -2.86 -4.89 15.47
N ILE A 225 -1.78 -5.01 14.69
CA ILE A 225 -0.41 -4.94 15.20
C ILE A 225 -0.11 -3.56 15.77
N GLY A 226 -0.47 -2.49 15.06
CA GLY A 226 -0.34 -1.10 15.53
C GLY A 226 -1.09 -0.83 16.83
N LEU A 227 -2.28 -1.40 16.99
CA LEU A 227 -3.03 -1.38 18.26
C LEU A 227 -2.26 -2.09 19.38
N GLY A 228 -1.64 -3.24 19.09
CA GLY A 228 -0.80 -3.96 20.06
C GLY A 228 0.42 -3.15 20.51
N MET A 229 1.09 -2.50 19.56
CA MET A 229 2.21 -1.59 19.84
C MET A 229 1.78 -0.40 20.72
N TYR A 230 0.63 0.20 20.43
CA TYR A 230 0.08 1.31 21.21
C TYR A 230 -0.28 0.90 22.63
N ARG A 231 -0.92 -0.27 22.79
CA ARG A 231 -1.35 -0.81 24.10
C ARG A 231 -0.19 -1.30 24.97
N GLY A 232 1.02 -1.43 24.44
CA GLY A 232 2.12 -2.00 25.20
C GLY A 232 2.05 -3.52 25.30
N SER A 233 1.46 -4.20 24.31
CA SER A 233 1.30 -5.66 24.38
C SER A 233 2.64 -6.40 24.37
N GLU A 234 2.66 -7.53 25.07
CA GLU A 234 3.85 -8.39 25.20
C GLU A 234 4.41 -8.82 23.84
N GLY A 235 5.73 -8.68 23.70
CA GLY A 235 6.48 -8.93 22.47
C GLY A 235 6.43 -7.80 21.44
N LEU A 236 5.54 -6.81 21.58
CA LEU A 236 5.39 -5.70 20.63
C LEU A 236 5.93 -4.36 21.14
N THR A 237 6.52 -4.32 22.34
CA THR A 237 7.17 -3.12 22.87
C THR A 237 8.48 -3.44 23.59
N GLU A 238 9.33 -2.42 23.73
CA GLU A 238 10.62 -2.56 24.41
C GLU A 238 10.53 -2.59 25.94
N GLU A 239 9.44 -2.08 26.52
CA GLU A 239 9.28 -1.84 27.97
C GLU A 239 9.29 -3.13 28.81
N GLU A 240 9.08 -4.30 28.21
CA GLU A 240 9.11 -5.60 28.89
C GLU A 240 10.37 -6.43 28.60
N ALA A 241 11.22 -6.01 27.64
CA ALA A 241 12.44 -6.74 27.28
C ALA A 241 13.65 -6.40 28.18
N SER A 242 13.45 -5.60 29.22
CA SER A 242 14.47 -5.15 30.18
C SER A 242 14.16 -5.54 31.64
N GLY A 243 13.20 -6.45 31.85
CA GLY A 243 12.88 -7.06 33.14
C GLY A 243 13.50 -8.44 33.27
#